data_AF-A0A3M1F8H9-F1
#
_entry.id   AF-A0A3M1F8H9-F1
#
_cell.length_a   1.000
_cell.length_b   1.000
_cell.length_c   1.000
_cell.angle_alpha   90.00
_cell.angle_beta   90.00
_cell.angle_gamma   90.00
#
_symmetry.space_group_name_H-M   'P 1'
#
loop_
_entity.id
_entity.type
_entity.pdbx_description
1 polymer ?
#
loop_
_entity_poly.entity_id
_entity_poly.type
_entity_poly.pdbx_seq_one_letter_code
_entity_poly.pdbx_strand_id
1 'polypeptide(L)'
;MGELRLFNTLGRKKEVFKPLHPPEVGMYCCGPTVYHYAHLGNLRAYVFEDVLRRVLAWNGFRVKHVMNITDVGHLTSDADEGEDKVEEGARREGKSVWEIAEFYTRAFKEDLQRLNVLEPVIWCKATDHIKEQLDMVLCLEKKGFTYKTSDGIYFDTSKVDDYGKLALLKKEDLLAGKRVAMGEKRNPTDFALWKFSPPGSKRQMEWDSPWGKSFPGWHIECSAMASKYLGEQFDIHCGGIDHIPVHHTNEIAQAEACFGKKPWVRFWLHNEFLVDKEGKMSKSKGDFLRLHTLLDRGFDPLAYRYLCLTTHYRKRLLFTWDAVASCQQSLDRLRKKVVEFKEEVRSGRGAGEGVVVPAYKRLFEEAVNDDLNTSGALAVVWKLLRDESIPARDRLATLFLFDSVLGLGLEAWEREEVRVPDEVKALLEERDAARKAKDWKLADSLREKIRRSGFEVVDTPQGQRVEKKKA
;
A
#
# COMPACT_ATOMS: atom_id res chain seq x y z
N MET A 1 19.71 -4.21 19.23
CA MET A 1 18.54 -3.76 18.45
C MET A 1 17.52 -3.20 19.42
N GLY A 2 16.89 -2.07 19.08
CA GLY A 2 15.79 -1.52 19.88
C GLY A 2 14.59 -2.46 19.87
N GLU A 3 13.75 -2.38 20.90
CA GLU A 3 12.52 -3.18 21.00
C GLU A 3 11.47 -2.69 19.98
N LEU A 4 11.00 -3.56 19.08
CA LEU A 4 9.90 -3.23 18.15
C LEU A 4 8.57 -3.19 18.90
N ARG A 5 7.88 -2.04 18.86
CA ARG A 5 6.57 -1.83 19.44
C ARG A 5 5.57 -1.46 18.35
N LEU A 6 4.42 -2.14 18.33
CA LEU A 6 3.35 -1.92 17.35
C LEU A 6 2.05 -1.63 18.08
N PHE A 7 1.25 -0.71 17.58
CA PHE A 7 -0.09 -0.49 18.09
C PHE A 7 -1.02 -1.61 17.67
N ASN A 8 -1.51 -2.36 18.66
CA ASN A 8 -2.46 -3.44 18.45
C ASN A 8 -3.89 -2.91 18.57
N THR A 9 -4.68 -3.04 17.51
CA THR A 9 -6.08 -2.59 17.47
C THR A 9 -6.94 -3.31 18.51
N LEU A 10 -6.68 -4.60 18.75
CA LEU A 10 -7.44 -5.40 19.71
C LEU A 10 -7.31 -4.89 21.16
N GLY A 11 -6.14 -4.35 21.54
CA GLY A 11 -5.86 -3.84 22.88
C GLY A 11 -5.79 -2.30 22.99
N ARG A 12 -5.91 -1.59 21.86
CA ARG A 12 -5.79 -0.13 21.74
C ARG A 12 -4.54 0.46 22.39
N LYS A 13 -3.43 -0.27 22.35
CA LYS A 13 -2.15 0.14 22.95
C LYS A 13 -0.98 -0.31 22.10
N LYS A 14 0.15 0.39 22.25
CA LYS A 14 1.44 -0.07 21.72
C LYS A 14 1.92 -1.24 22.57
N GLU A 15 2.26 -2.34 21.92
CA GLU A 15 2.72 -3.57 22.54
C GLU A 15 4.04 -3.99 21.92
N VAL A 16 4.88 -4.65 22.71
CA VAL A 16 6.12 -5.24 22.22
C VAL A 16 5.78 -6.37 21.26
N PHE A 17 6.26 -6.26 20.02
CA PHE A 17 6.06 -7.31 19.04
C PHE A 17 6.97 -8.50 19.33
N LYS A 18 6.36 -9.68 19.46
CA LYS A 18 7.06 -10.96 19.60
C LYS A 18 6.36 -11.98 18.72
N PRO A 19 6.99 -12.58 17.70
CA PRO A 19 6.34 -13.57 16.85
C PRO A 19 5.99 -14.84 17.62
N LEU A 20 5.07 -15.62 17.06
CA LEU A 20 4.61 -16.92 17.57
C LEU A 20 5.73 -17.96 17.43
N HIS A 21 6.47 -17.91 16.32
CA HIS A 21 7.59 -18.81 16.04
C HIS A 21 8.83 -18.05 15.59
N PRO A 22 9.58 -17.41 16.51
CA PRO A 22 10.79 -16.66 16.15
C PRO A 22 11.80 -17.54 15.37
N PRO A 23 12.45 -17.03 14.31
CA PRO A 23 12.36 -15.66 13.77
C PRO A 23 11.31 -15.49 12.65
N GLU A 24 10.42 -16.46 12.43
CA GLU A 24 9.37 -16.38 11.42
C GLU A 24 8.22 -15.48 11.86
N VAL A 25 7.64 -14.73 10.91
CA VAL A 25 6.45 -13.89 11.10
C VAL A 25 5.44 -14.22 10.01
N GLY A 26 4.28 -14.73 10.40
CA GLY A 26 3.11 -14.86 9.51
C GLY A 26 2.33 -13.55 9.43
N MET A 27 2.29 -12.94 8.25
CA MET A 27 1.61 -11.66 8.02
C MET A 27 0.58 -11.80 6.90
N TYR A 28 -0.69 -11.51 7.19
CA TYR A 28 -1.77 -11.44 6.21
C TYR A 28 -2.23 -10.00 6.01
N CYS A 29 -2.40 -9.58 4.76
CA CYS A 29 -2.93 -8.27 4.41
C CYS A 29 -4.12 -8.44 3.46
N CYS A 30 -5.26 -7.83 3.77
CA CYS A 30 -6.39 -7.82 2.84
C CYS A 30 -6.03 -7.05 1.56
N GLY A 31 -6.11 -7.73 0.42
CA GLY A 31 -5.85 -7.14 -0.89
C GLY A 31 -7.10 -6.56 -1.57
N PRO A 32 -6.98 -6.14 -2.84
CA PRO A 32 -8.03 -5.41 -3.53
C PRO A 32 -9.13 -6.32 -4.08
N THR A 33 -10.31 -5.75 -4.25
CA THR A 33 -11.33 -6.27 -5.18
C THR A 33 -11.02 -5.79 -6.60
N VAL A 34 -10.83 -6.72 -7.54
CA VAL A 34 -10.28 -6.42 -8.88
C VAL A 34 -11.35 -6.18 -9.95
N TYR A 35 -12.26 -5.24 -9.70
CA TYR A 35 -13.32 -4.82 -10.63
C TYR A 35 -13.07 -3.45 -11.29
N HIS A 36 -12.07 -2.73 -10.78
CA HIS A 36 -11.63 -1.42 -11.24
C HIS A 36 -10.18 -1.18 -10.76
N TYR A 37 -9.48 -0.19 -11.35
CA TYR A 37 -8.22 0.34 -10.82
C TYR A 37 -8.32 0.74 -9.34
N ALA A 38 -7.28 0.43 -8.57
CA ALA A 38 -7.09 0.96 -7.23
C ALA A 38 -6.91 2.48 -7.25
N HIS A 39 -7.47 3.16 -6.26
CA HIS A 39 -7.24 4.60 -6.05
C HIS A 39 -6.08 4.82 -5.07
N LEU A 40 -5.52 6.05 -5.03
CA LEU A 40 -4.41 6.37 -4.13
C LEU A 40 -4.73 6.02 -2.67
N GLY A 41 -5.97 6.23 -2.22
CA GLY A 41 -6.39 5.81 -0.88
C GLY A 41 -6.18 4.31 -0.58
N ASN A 42 -6.38 3.41 -1.55
CA ASN A 42 -6.07 1.99 -1.40
C ASN A 42 -4.55 1.78 -1.39
N LEU A 43 -3.85 2.42 -2.33
CA LEU A 43 -2.39 2.31 -2.46
C LEU A 43 -1.63 2.78 -1.22
N ARG A 44 -2.19 3.71 -0.44
CA ARG A 44 -1.66 4.09 0.88
C ARG A 44 -1.52 2.89 1.83
N ALA A 45 -2.51 2.01 1.88
CA ALA A 45 -2.51 0.84 2.76
C ALA A 45 -1.32 -0.07 2.43
N TYR A 46 -1.13 -0.37 1.14
CA TYR A 46 -0.05 -1.24 0.68
C TYR A 46 1.35 -0.63 0.86
N VAL A 47 1.50 0.71 0.83
CA VAL A 47 2.75 1.38 1.22
C VAL A 47 3.03 1.20 2.72
N PHE A 48 2.00 1.28 3.57
CA PHE A 48 2.14 1.02 5.00
C PHE A 48 2.55 -0.44 5.27
N GLU A 49 1.89 -1.40 4.63
CA GLU A 49 2.19 -2.83 4.78
C GLU A 49 3.60 -3.18 4.31
N ASP A 50 4.05 -2.55 3.23
CA ASP A 50 5.43 -2.66 2.75
C ASP A 50 6.44 -2.13 3.78
N VAL A 51 6.19 -0.95 4.35
CA VAL A 51 7.04 -0.39 5.42
C VAL A 51 7.07 -1.34 6.62
N LEU A 52 5.92 -1.87 7.04
CA LEU A 52 5.84 -2.85 8.12
C LEU A 52 6.70 -4.08 7.82
N ARG A 53 6.57 -4.67 6.64
CA ARG A 53 7.39 -5.82 6.21
C ARG A 53 8.88 -5.49 6.24
N ARG A 54 9.27 -4.33 5.74
CA ARG A 54 10.67 -3.89 5.72
C ARG A 54 11.22 -3.64 7.13
N VAL A 55 10.41 -3.10 8.05
CA VAL A 55 10.79 -2.95 9.46
C VAL A 55 10.88 -4.29 10.18
N LEU A 56 10.00 -5.24 9.89
CA LEU A 56 10.13 -6.61 10.43
C LEU A 56 11.43 -7.26 9.96
N ALA A 57 11.75 -7.16 8.66
CA ALA A 57 13.00 -7.66 8.10
C ALA A 57 14.23 -6.94 8.69
N TRP A 58 14.16 -5.63 8.89
CA TRP A 58 15.19 -4.84 9.56
C TRP A 58 15.51 -5.37 10.97
N ASN A 59 14.48 -5.81 11.70
CA ASN A 59 14.62 -6.38 13.04
C ASN A 59 15.00 -7.88 13.03
N GLY A 60 15.39 -8.43 11.87
CA GLY A 60 15.90 -9.80 11.73
C GLY A 60 14.83 -10.87 11.57
N PHE A 61 13.56 -10.50 11.34
CA PHE A 61 12.48 -11.46 11.12
C PHE A 61 12.39 -11.91 9.66
N ARG A 62 11.96 -13.16 9.45
CA ARG A 62 11.59 -13.70 8.13
C ARG A 62 10.08 -13.63 7.97
N VAL A 63 9.61 -12.81 7.04
CA VAL A 63 8.17 -12.52 6.90
C VAL A 63 7.56 -13.38 5.80
N LYS A 64 6.64 -14.27 6.17
CA LYS A 64 5.73 -14.94 5.24
C LYS A 64 4.50 -14.04 5.02
N HIS A 65 4.63 -13.11 4.08
CA HIS A 65 3.58 -12.17 3.70
C HIS A 65 2.59 -12.83 2.72
N VAL A 66 1.32 -12.91 3.10
CA VAL A 66 0.22 -13.42 2.27
C VAL A 66 -0.74 -12.27 2.00
N MET A 67 -1.15 -12.10 0.74
CA MET A 67 -2.16 -11.11 0.35
C MET A 67 -3.15 -11.78 -0.59
N ASN A 68 -4.44 -11.54 -0.35
CA ASN A 68 -5.46 -12.04 -1.26
C ASN A 68 -5.67 -11.14 -2.48
N ILE A 69 -6.26 -11.71 -3.51
CA ILE A 69 -6.95 -10.98 -4.56
C ILE A 69 -8.40 -11.40 -4.51
N THR A 70 -9.29 -10.45 -4.29
CA THR A 70 -10.71 -10.71 -4.35
C THR A 70 -11.17 -10.56 -5.80
N ASP A 71 -11.12 -11.68 -6.51
CA ASP A 71 -11.54 -11.84 -7.91
C ASP A 71 -12.91 -12.51 -8.06
N VAL A 72 -13.55 -12.88 -6.94
CA VAL A 72 -14.95 -13.28 -6.92
C VAL A 72 -15.82 -12.04 -6.87
N GLY A 73 -16.96 -12.11 -7.55
CA GLY A 73 -17.91 -11.04 -7.57
C GLY A 73 -18.70 -10.90 -6.26
N HIS A 74 -18.42 -9.82 -5.52
CA HIS A 74 -19.09 -9.47 -4.27
C HIS A 74 -20.21 -8.47 -4.47
N LEU A 75 -21.24 -8.57 -3.63
CA LEU A 75 -22.35 -7.62 -3.60
C LEU A 75 -21.85 -6.21 -3.23
N THR A 76 -22.53 -5.17 -3.72
CA THR A 76 -22.00 -3.80 -3.65
C THR A 76 -21.87 -3.24 -2.22
N SER A 77 -22.59 -3.79 -1.24
CA SER A 77 -22.62 -3.30 0.14
C SER A 77 -22.07 -4.29 1.18
N ASP A 78 -21.49 -3.75 2.26
CA ASP A 78 -21.07 -4.49 3.46
C ASP A 78 -22.23 -5.17 4.23
N ALA A 79 -23.48 -4.95 3.79
CA ALA A 79 -24.68 -5.56 4.35
C ALA A 79 -25.12 -6.83 3.60
N ASP A 80 -24.35 -7.27 2.60
CA ASP A 80 -24.67 -8.37 1.67
C ASP A 80 -25.87 -8.07 0.77
N GLU A 81 -26.05 -6.80 0.40
CA GLU A 81 -27.07 -6.31 -0.54
C GLU A 81 -26.43 -5.67 -1.79
N GLY A 82 -27.15 -5.70 -2.92
CA GLY A 82 -26.78 -5.00 -4.15
C GLY A 82 -26.31 -5.91 -5.29
N GLU A 83 -25.84 -5.30 -6.39
CA GLU A 83 -25.30 -6.05 -7.54
C GLU A 83 -23.84 -6.49 -7.30
N ASP A 84 -23.39 -7.48 -8.07
CA ASP A 84 -22.02 -7.94 -8.04
C ASP A 84 -21.06 -6.92 -8.69
N LYS A 85 -20.09 -6.40 -7.93
CA LYS A 85 -19.14 -5.36 -8.38
C LYS A 85 -18.30 -5.79 -9.59
N VAL A 86 -17.90 -7.07 -9.65
CA VAL A 86 -17.06 -7.61 -10.73
C VAL A 86 -17.91 -7.83 -11.98
N GLU A 87 -19.14 -8.34 -11.84
CA GLU A 87 -20.09 -8.45 -12.96
C GLU A 87 -20.55 -7.08 -13.48
N GLU A 88 -20.71 -6.08 -12.62
CA GLU A 88 -20.94 -4.69 -13.01
C GLU A 88 -19.77 -4.14 -13.83
N GLY A 89 -18.53 -4.35 -13.36
CA GLY A 89 -17.32 -3.99 -14.10
C GLY A 89 -17.19 -4.69 -15.47
N ALA A 90 -17.53 -5.97 -15.52
CA ALA A 90 -17.56 -6.78 -16.74
C ALA A 90 -18.58 -6.26 -17.77
N ARG A 91 -19.79 -5.93 -17.32
CA ARG A 91 -20.83 -5.33 -18.18
C ARG A 91 -20.40 -3.96 -18.71
N ARG A 92 -19.77 -3.12 -17.87
CA ARG A 92 -19.27 -1.79 -18.26
C ARG A 92 -18.24 -1.86 -19.40
N GLU A 93 -17.40 -2.88 -19.42
CA GLU A 93 -16.27 -3.00 -20.36
C GLU A 93 -16.48 -4.02 -21.49
N GLY A 94 -17.61 -4.73 -21.50
CA GLY A 94 -17.90 -5.75 -22.51
C GLY A 94 -16.95 -6.95 -22.46
N LYS A 95 -16.47 -7.32 -21.27
CA LYS A 95 -15.54 -8.45 -21.02
C LYS A 95 -16.18 -9.47 -20.09
N SER A 96 -15.60 -10.67 -19.99
CA SER A 96 -15.95 -11.62 -18.93
C SER A 96 -15.42 -11.19 -17.56
N VAL A 97 -16.01 -11.69 -16.47
CA VAL A 97 -15.53 -11.42 -15.10
C VAL A 97 -14.08 -11.86 -14.88
N TRP A 98 -13.66 -12.94 -15.53
CA TRP A 98 -12.30 -13.47 -15.45
C TRP A 98 -11.28 -12.54 -16.13
N GLU A 99 -11.63 -11.99 -17.30
CA GLU A 99 -10.78 -11.04 -18.01
C GLU A 99 -10.65 -9.72 -17.26
N ILE A 100 -11.73 -9.23 -16.63
CA ILE A 100 -11.72 -8.04 -15.78
C ILE A 100 -10.82 -8.25 -14.56
N ALA A 101 -11.04 -9.35 -13.84
CA ALA A 101 -10.26 -9.67 -12.65
C ALA A 101 -8.76 -9.78 -12.97
N GLU A 102 -8.39 -10.47 -14.04
CA GLU A 102 -6.99 -10.62 -14.44
C GLU A 102 -6.38 -9.29 -14.90
N PHE A 103 -7.13 -8.48 -15.66
CA PHE A 103 -6.69 -7.16 -16.10
C PHE A 103 -6.40 -6.24 -14.91
N TYR A 104 -7.33 -6.12 -13.97
CA TYR A 104 -7.17 -5.24 -12.82
C TYR A 104 -6.20 -5.79 -11.77
N THR A 105 -6.04 -7.12 -11.67
CA THR A 105 -4.96 -7.73 -10.89
C THR A 105 -3.60 -7.30 -11.41
N ARG A 106 -3.40 -7.33 -12.73
CA ARG A 106 -2.14 -6.90 -13.36
C ARG A 106 -1.89 -5.42 -13.13
N ALA A 107 -2.88 -4.58 -13.41
CA ALA A 107 -2.78 -3.14 -13.19
C ALA A 107 -2.44 -2.80 -11.72
N PHE A 108 -3.06 -3.49 -10.77
CA PHE A 108 -2.75 -3.33 -9.35
C PHE A 108 -1.29 -3.70 -9.02
N LYS A 109 -0.80 -4.84 -9.52
CA LYS A 109 0.59 -5.26 -9.32
C LYS A 109 1.59 -4.27 -9.93
N GLU A 110 1.30 -3.75 -11.12
CA GLU A 110 2.10 -2.70 -11.76
C GLU A 110 2.14 -1.41 -10.91
N ASP A 111 1.00 -0.98 -10.35
CA ASP A 111 0.95 0.17 -9.44
C ASP A 111 1.80 -0.07 -8.17
N LEU A 112 1.77 -1.28 -7.58
CA LEU A 112 2.62 -1.63 -6.45
C LEU A 112 4.12 -1.59 -6.80
N GLN A 113 4.50 -2.13 -7.96
CA GLN A 113 5.88 -2.09 -8.45
C GLN A 113 6.36 -0.65 -8.66
N ARG A 114 5.53 0.22 -9.26
CA ARG A 114 5.83 1.65 -9.42
C ARG A 114 6.04 2.36 -8.08
N LEU A 115 5.33 1.92 -7.03
CA LEU A 115 5.48 2.43 -5.66
C LEU A 115 6.59 1.71 -4.86
N ASN A 116 7.39 0.87 -5.50
CA ASN A 116 8.45 0.07 -4.86
C ASN A 116 7.95 -0.72 -3.64
N VAL A 117 6.71 -1.22 -3.73
CA VAL A 117 6.12 -2.13 -2.76
C VAL A 117 6.61 -3.56 -3.07
N LEU A 118 7.14 -4.24 -2.06
CA LEU A 118 7.62 -5.61 -2.20
C LEU A 118 6.44 -6.58 -2.37
N GLU A 119 6.50 -7.43 -3.39
CA GLU A 119 5.45 -8.44 -3.62
C GLU A 119 5.28 -9.39 -2.43
N PRO A 120 4.03 -9.75 -2.05
CA PRO A 120 3.79 -10.78 -1.05
C PRO A 120 4.45 -12.09 -1.47
N VAL A 121 4.82 -12.90 -0.47
CA VAL A 121 5.35 -14.25 -0.71
C VAL A 121 4.30 -15.11 -1.38
N ILE A 122 3.03 -14.90 -1.05
CA ILE A 122 1.89 -15.62 -1.62
C ILE A 122 0.81 -14.62 -2.03
N TRP A 123 0.46 -14.65 -3.32
CA TRP A 123 -0.79 -14.13 -3.83
C TRP A 123 -1.84 -15.24 -3.78
N CYS A 124 -2.99 -15.01 -3.16
CA CYS A 124 -4.08 -16.00 -3.11
C CYS A 124 -5.38 -15.43 -3.68
N LYS A 125 -5.85 -15.95 -4.81
CA LYS A 125 -7.12 -15.55 -5.42
C LYS A 125 -8.28 -16.23 -4.70
N ALA A 126 -9.36 -15.51 -4.44
CA ALA A 126 -10.55 -16.09 -3.81
C ALA A 126 -11.13 -17.26 -4.64
N THR A 127 -11.14 -17.13 -5.97
CA THR A 127 -11.64 -18.20 -6.88
C THR A 127 -10.80 -19.49 -6.83
N ASP A 128 -9.51 -19.40 -6.49
CA ASP A 128 -8.61 -20.56 -6.34
C ASP A 128 -8.78 -21.28 -4.98
N HIS A 129 -9.61 -20.74 -4.07
CA HIS A 129 -9.72 -21.15 -2.68
C HIS A 129 -11.16 -21.47 -2.24
N ILE A 130 -12.05 -21.73 -3.21
CA ILE A 130 -13.46 -22.07 -2.96
C ILE A 130 -13.60 -23.29 -2.06
N LYS A 131 -12.70 -24.28 -2.20
CA LYS A 131 -12.70 -25.46 -1.34
C LYS A 131 -12.49 -25.10 0.12
N GLU A 132 -11.46 -24.32 0.44
CA GLU A 132 -11.15 -23.96 1.83
C GLU A 132 -12.22 -23.05 2.44
N GLN A 133 -12.81 -22.16 1.63
CA GLN A 133 -13.94 -21.36 2.06
C GLN A 133 -15.14 -22.24 2.43
N LEU A 134 -15.50 -23.19 1.56
CA LEU A 134 -16.59 -24.13 1.82
C LEU A 134 -16.32 -25.03 3.04
N ASP A 135 -15.10 -25.55 3.18
CA ASP A 135 -14.68 -26.33 4.35
C ASP A 135 -14.87 -25.54 5.65
N MET A 136 -14.57 -24.24 5.64
CA MET A 136 -14.79 -23.36 6.80
C MET A 136 -16.28 -23.14 7.09
N VAL A 137 -17.14 -22.96 6.07
CA VAL A 137 -18.59 -22.87 6.28
C VAL A 137 -19.15 -24.17 6.88
N LEU A 138 -18.72 -25.33 6.38
CA LEU A 138 -19.14 -26.63 6.90
C LEU A 138 -18.64 -26.88 8.33
N CYS A 139 -17.43 -26.42 8.65
CA CYS A 139 -16.90 -26.42 10.02
C CYS A 139 -17.80 -25.62 10.97
N LEU A 140 -18.17 -24.40 10.57
CA LEU A 140 -19.06 -23.53 11.33
C LEU A 140 -20.46 -24.12 11.49
N GLU A 141 -21.01 -24.71 10.42
CA GLU A 141 -22.32 -25.38 10.44
C GLU A 141 -22.33 -26.57 11.39
N LYS A 142 -21.32 -27.45 11.32
CA LYS A 142 -21.17 -28.59 12.22
C LYS A 142 -21.07 -28.18 13.69
N LYS A 143 -20.44 -27.04 13.97
CA LYS A 143 -20.35 -26.46 15.32
C LYS A 143 -21.58 -25.65 15.73
N GLY A 144 -22.56 -25.53 14.85
CA GLY A 144 -23.81 -24.85 15.11
C GLY A 144 -23.70 -23.33 15.11
N PHE A 145 -22.73 -22.72 14.44
CA PHE A 145 -22.62 -21.25 14.32
C PHE A 145 -23.40 -20.66 13.16
N THR A 146 -24.07 -21.48 12.36
CA THR A 146 -24.77 -21.03 11.15
C THR A 146 -26.27 -21.28 11.21
N TYR A 147 -27.00 -20.63 10.31
CA TYR A 147 -28.36 -20.98 9.94
C TYR A 147 -28.60 -20.67 8.47
N LYS A 148 -29.58 -21.37 7.87
CA LYS A 148 -29.98 -21.20 6.48
C LYS A 148 -31.15 -20.21 6.39
N THR A 149 -31.09 -19.32 5.40
CA THR A 149 -32.17 -18.44 4.93
C THR A 149 -32.63 -18.87 3.54
N SER A 150 -33.58 -18.16 2.95
CA SER A 150 -33.96 -18.36 1.54
C SER A 150 -32.82 -18.10 0.54
N ASP A 151 -31.84 -17.27 0.90
CA ASP A 151 -30.83 -16.75 -0.02
C ASP A 151 -29.38 -17.11 0.35
N GLY A 152 -29.15 -17.82 1.45
CA GLY A 152 -27.81 -18.24 1.83
C GLY A 152 -27.68 -18.93 3.18
N ILE A 153 -26.42 -19.15 3.56
CA ILE A 153 -25.98 -19.60 4.89
C ILE A 153 -25.38 -18.39 5.60
N TYR A 154 -25.90 -18.07 6.78
CA TYR A 154 -25.51 -16.91 7.57
C TYR A 154 -24.82 -17.33 8.85
N PHE A 155 -23.92 -16.49 9.32
CA PHE A 155 -23.28 -16.62 10.63
C PHE A 155 -24.17 -16.05 11.72
N ASP A 156 -24.43 -16.83 12.76
CA ASP A 156 -25.19 -16.42 13.95
C ASP A 156 -24.28 -15.75 14.96
N THR A 157 -24.20 -14.42 14.90
CA THR A 157 -23.32 -13.62 15.76
C THR A 157 -23.72 -13.69 17.23
N SER A 158 -24.96 -14.05 17.56
CA SER A 158 -25.40 -14.23 18.94
C SER A 158 -24.69 -15.37 19.66
N LYS A 159 -24.11 -16.33 18.92
CA LYS A 159 -23.36 -17.47 19.46
C LYS A 159 -21.91 -17.17 19.81
N VAL A 160 -21.45 -15.94 19.55
CA VAL A 160 -20.10 -15.49 19.89
C VAL A 160 -20.19 -14.44 21.00
N ASP A 161 -19.76 -14.81 22.21
CA ASP A 161 -19.89 -13.97 23.41
C ASP A 161 -19.19 -12.62 23.24
N ASP A 162 -17.99 -12.63 22.68
CA ASP A 162 -17.09 -11.48 22.47
C ASP A 162 -17.13 -10.91 21.03
N TYR A 163 -18.23 -11.14 20.30
CA TYR A 163 -18.41 -10.56 18.96
C TYR A 163 -18.30 -9.03 19.00
N GLY A 164 -17.55 -8.45 18.05
CA GLY A 164 -17.32 -7.00 18.02
C GLY A 164 -16.16 -6.50 18.88
N LYS A 165 -15.43 -7.39 19.58
CA LYS A 165 -14.30 -6.99 20.45
C LYS A 165 -13.24 -6.13 19.77
N LEU A 166 -12.94 -6.40 18.50
CA LEU A 166 -11.94 -5.63 17.74
C LEU A 166 -12.39 -4.18 17.57
N ALA A 167 -13.67 -3.98 17.26
CA ALA A 167 -14.26 -2.69 16.98
C ALA A 167 -14.77 -1.95 18.24
N LEU A 168 -14.65 -2.57 19.43
CA LEU A 168 -15.24 -2.07 20.68
C LEU A 168 -16.74 -1.79 20.55
N LEU A 169 -17.42 -2.57 19.72
CA LEU A 169 -18.85 -2.43 19.52
C LEU A 169 -19.56 -2.93 20.78
N LYS A 170 -20.34 -2.08 21.42
CA LYS A 170 -21.30 -2.56 22.42
C LYS A 170 -22.43 -3.25 21.66
N LYS A 171 -22.83 -4.45 22.11
CA LYS A 171 -23.97 -5.19 21.54
C LYS A 171 -25.23 -4.31 21.45
N GLU A 172 -25.42 -3.39 22.41
CA GLU A 172 -26.54 -2.43 22.43
C GLU A 172 -26.47 -1.39 21.29
N ASP A 173 -25.29 -0.87 20.95
CA ASP A 173 -25.11 0.20 19.94
C ASP A 173 -25.23 -0.32 18.50
N LEU A 174 -24.95 -1.61 18.30
CA LEU A 174 -25.09 -2.30 17.00
C LEU A 174 -26.55 -2.42 16.55
N LEU A 175 -27.49 -2.49 17.48
CA LEU A 175 -28.92 -2.54 17.21
C LEU A 175 -29.49 -1.18 16.77
N ALA A 176 -28.86 -0.08 17.21
CA ALA A 176 -29.36 1.29 16.98
C ALA A 176 -28.90 1.91 15.64
N GLY A 177 -27.95 1.27 14.94
CA GLY A 177 -27.14 1.93 13.92
C GLY A 177 -27.60 1.89 12.45
N LYS A 178 -28.58 1.07 12.03
CA LYS A 178 -28.91 0.97 10.59
C LYS A 178 -30.40 0.80 10.26
N ARG A 179 -30.84 1.68 9.33
CA ARG A 179 -32.11 1.66 8.57
C ARG A 179 -32.10 0.62 7.43
N VAL A 180 -31.57 -0.58 7.66
CA VAL A 180 -31.52 -1.65 6.65
C VAL A 180 -32.54 -2.72 7.02
N ALA A 181 -33.24 -3.27 6.02
CA ALA A 181 -34.23 -4.30 6.25
C ALA A 181 -33.54 -5.55 6.82
N MET A 182 -34.02 -6.04 7.96
CA MET A 182 -33.48 -7.25 8.61
C MET A 182 -33.59 -8.51 7.72
N GLY A 183 -34.53 -8.51 6.76
CA GLY A 183 -34.80 -9.69 5.94
C GLY A 183 -35.07 -10.92 6.82
N GLU A 184 -34.35 -12.00 6.55
CA GLU A 184 -34.38 -13.26 7.32
C GLU A 184 -33.24 -13.37 8.35
N LYS A 185 -32.46 -12.30 8.58
CA LYS A 185 -31.40 -12.32 9.57
C LYS A 185 -31.98 -12.42 10.98
N ARG A 186 -31.37 -13.24 11.85
CA ARG A 186 -31.80 -13.35 13.25
C ARG A 186 -31.33 -12.15 14.06
N ASN A 187 -30.13 -11.65 13.76
CA ASN A 187 -29.54 -10.48 14.39
C ASN A 187 -29.06 -9.48 13.32
N PRO A 188 -29.08 -8.16 13.61
CA PRO A 188 -28.60 -7.14 12.66
C PRO A 188 -27.13 -7.28 12.27
N THR A 189 -26.35 -7.94 13.13
CA THR A 189 -24.93 -8.21 12.95
C THR A 189 -24.64 -9.48 12.18
N ASP A 190 -25.65 -10.31 11.90
CA ASP A 190 -25.47 -11.53 11.13
C ASP A 190 -25.10 -11.20 9.68
N PHE A 191 -24.17 -11.98 9.14
CA PHE A 191 -23.58 -11.77 7.82
C PHE A 191 -23.55 -13.08 7.04
N ALA A 192 -23.59 -12.97 5.71
CA ALA A 192 -23.57 -14.12 4.84
C ALA A 192 -22.17 -14.79 4.84
N LEU A 193 -22.16 -16.11 4.98
CA LEU A 193 -20.98 -16.95 4.75
C LEU A 193 -20.98 -17.47 3.32
N TRP A 194 -22.16 -17.81 2.80
CA TRP A 194 -22.35 -18.41 1.49
C TRP A 194 -23.72 -18.01 0.94
N LYS A 195 -23.81 -17.56 -0.30
CA LYS A 195 -25.06 -17.11 -0.93
C LYS A 195 -25.50 -18.08 -2.01
N PHE A 196 -26.80 -18.27 -2.18
CA PHE A 196 -27.36 -19.12 -3.22
C PHE A 196 -27.52 -18.32 -4.53
N SER A 197 -27.26 -18.97 -5.66
CA SER A 197 -27.57 -18.37 -6.97
C SER A 197 -29.10 -18.31 -7.13
N PRO A 198 -29.69 -17.13 -7.45
CA PRO A 198 -31.14 -17.04 -7.63
C PRO A 198 -31.64 -17.93 -8.77
N PRO A 199 -32.77 -18.63 -8.62
CA PRO A 199 -33.36 -19.43 -9.68
C PRO A 199 -33.63 -18.62 -10.95
N GLY A 200 -33.23 -19.13 -12.11
CA GLY A 200 -33.42 -18.46 -13.40
C GLY A 200 -32.38 -17.36 -13.71
N SER A 201 -31.46 -17.08 -12.80
CA SER A 201 -30.27 -16.26 -13.07
C SER A 201 -29.06 -17.15 -13.34
N LYS A 202 -28.16 -16.71 -14.23
CA LYS A 202 -26.86 -17.36 -14.44
C LYS A 202 -25.75 -16.37 -14.12
N ARG A 203 -25.10 -16.56 -12.97
CA ARG A 203 -23.89 -15.82 -12.61
C ARG A 203 -22.70 -16.37 -13.39
N GLN A 204 -21.70 -15.53 -13.63
CA GLN A 204 -20.47 -15.99 -14.29
C GLN A 204 -19.57 -16.79 -13.34
N MET A 205 -19.65 -16.48 -12.04
CA MET A 205 -18.88 -17.10 -10.95
C MET A 205 -19.82 -17.73 -9.93
N GLU A 206 -20.13 -19.00 -10.14
CA GLU A 206 -20.90 -19.84 -9.23
C GLU A 206 -20.32 -21.25 -9.19
N TRP A 207 -20.45 -21.90 -8.04
CA TRP A 207 -19.86 -23.21 -7.76
C TRP A 207 -20.90 -24.17 -7.18
N ASP A 208 -20.65 -25.46 -7.37
CA ASP A 208 -21.41 -26.51 -6.70
C ASP A 208 -21.07 -26.54 -5.21
N SER A 209 -22.10 -26.60 -4.38
CA SER A 209 -22.01 -26.75 -2.93
C SER A 209 -23.06 -27.73 -2.42
N PRO A 210 -23.01 -28.14 -1.14
CA PRO A 210 -24.06 -28.93 -0.51
C PRO A 210 -25.45 -28.27 -0.55
N TRP A 211 -25.53 -26.97 -0.84
CA TRP A 211 -26.77 -26.21 -0.94
C TRP A 211 -27.18 -25.88 -2.38
N GLY A 212 -26.52 -26.49 -3.38
CA GLY A 212 -26.74 -26.23 -4.81
C GLY A 212 -25.78 -25.18 -5.40
N LYS A 213 -26.16 -24.59 -6.53
CA LYS A 213 -25.37 -23.52 -7.18
C LYS A 213 -25.35 -22.26 -6.31
N SER A 214 -24.15 -21.75 -6.07
CA SER A 214 -23.90 -20.78 -5.01
C SER A 214 -22.53 -20.11 -5.12
N PHE A 215 -22.28 -19.09 -4.29
CA PHE A 215 -21.04 -18.31 -4.29
C PHE A 215 -20.70 -17.83 -2.86
N PRO A 216 -19.42 -17.57 -2.55
CA PRO A 216 -19.00 -17.17 -1.21
C PRO A 216 -19.52 -15.78 -0.81
N GLY A 217 -19.73 -15.58 0.49
CA GLY A 217 -19.86 -14.24 1.06
C GLY A 217 -18.48 -13.58 1.24
N TRP A 218 -18.41 -12.25 1.27
CA TRP A 218 -17.13 -11.53 1.24
C TRP A 218 -16.16 -11.90 2.38
N HIS A 219 -16.67 -12.08 3.60
CA HIS A 219 -15.82 -12.26 4.76
C HIS A 219 -15.13 -13.64 4.82
N ILE A 220 -15.76 -14.69 4.30
CA ILE A 220 -15.26 -16.07 4.46
C ILE A 220 -13.94 -16.31 3.74
N GLU A 221 -13.70 -15.53 2.67
CA GLU A 221 -12.52 -15.61 1.82
C GLU A 221 -11.24 -15.43 2.63
N CYS A 222 -11.13 -14.31 3.34
CA CYS A 222 -9.91 -13.92 4.04
C CYS A 222 -9.61 -14.87 5.21
N SER A 223 -10.60 -15.25 6.01
CA SER A 223 -10.43 -16.21 7.10
C SER A 223 -9.91 -17.55 6.61
N ALA A 224 -10.48 -18.08 5.53
CA ALA A 224 -10.09 -19.37 4.97
C ALA A 224 -8.70 -19.32 4.33
N MET A 225 -8.43 -18.32 3.49
CA MET A 225 -7.14 -18.17 2.80
C MET A 225 -5.99 -17.86 3.76
N ALA A 226 -6.17 -16.93 4.71
CA ALA A 226 -5.16 -16.63 5.71
C ALA A 226 -4.80 -17.88 6.52
N SER A 227 -5.81 -18.64 6.96
CA SER A 227 -5.58 -19.83 7.79
C SER A 227 -4.97 -20.99 7.01
N LYS A 228 -5.28 -21.14 5.71
CA LYS A 228 -4.61 -22.12 4.83
C LYS A 228 -3.09 -21.91 4.80
N TYR A 229 -2.65 -20.66 4.71
CA TYR A 229 -1.23 -20.35 4.50
C TYR A 229 -0.46 -20.06 5.79
N LEU A 230 -1.12 -19.54 6.83
CA LEU A 230 -0.49 -19.09 8.07
C LEU A 230 -0.88 -19.95 9.29
N GLY A 231 -1.84 -20.86 9.13
CA GLY A 231 -2.33 -21.73 10.19
C GLY A 231 -3.49 -21.14 10.98
N GLU A 232 -3.99 -21.92 11.95
CA GLU A 232 -5.14 -21.55 12.79
C GLU A 232 -4.83 -20.46 13.81
N GLN A 233 -3.56 -20.05 13.95
CA GLN A 233 -3.13 -18.86 14.67
C GLN A 233 -1.88 -18.26 14.00
N PHE A 234 -1.83 -16.94 13.82
CA PHE A 234 -0.67 -16.25 13.23
C PHE A 234 -0.40 -14.87 13.83
N ASP A 235 0.66 -14.21 13.36
CA ASP A 235 1.24 -13.04 14.04
C ASP A 235 0.50 -11.75 13.76
N ILE A 236 0.38 -11.34 12.49
CA ILE A 236 -0.07 -10.01 12.10
C ILE A 236 -1.15 -10.08 11.02
N HIS A 237 -2.24 -9.34 11.20
CA HIS A 237 -3.23 -9.06 10.17
C HIS A 237 -3.36 -7.55 9.94
N CYS A 238 -3.30 -7.13 8.67
CA CYS A 238 -3.38 -5.73 8.25
C CYS A 238 -4.61 -5.41 7.38
N GLY A 239 -5.07 -4.16 7.43
CA GLY A 239 -6.05 -3.60 6.51
C GLY A 239 -6.42 -2.15 6.83
N GLY A 240 -7.46 -1.61 6.19
CA GLY A 240 -7.95 -0.26 6.44
C GLY A 240 -8.76 -0.12 7.73
N ILE A 241 -8.86 1.09 8.28
CA ILE A 241 -9.75 1.43 9.41
C ILE A 241 -11.21 1.02 9.15
N ASP A 242 -11.68 1.06 7.90
CA ASP A 242 -13.00 0.61 7.46
C ASP A 242 -13.24 -0.90 7.68
N HIS A 243 -12.18 -1.71 7.71
CA HIS A 243 -12.34 -3.16 7.92
C HIS A 243 -12.65 -3.50 9.38
N ILE A 244 -12.27 -2.65 10.35
CA ILE A 244 -12.42 -2.88 11.79
C ILE A 244 -13.88 -3.23 12.17
N PRO A 245 -14.90 -2.40 11.89
CA PRO A 245 -16.26 -2.60 12.41
C PRO A 245 -17.00 -3.80 11.84
N VAL A 246 -16.63 -4.26 10.64
CA VAL A 246 -17.37 -5.32 9.93
C VAL A 246 -16.40 -6.41 9.49
N HIS A 247 -15.60 -6.16 8.46
CA HIS A 247 -14.82 -7.21 7.79
C HIS A 247 -13.91 -8.00 8.73
N HIS A 248 -12.97 -7.36 9.42
CA HIS A 248 -12.04 -8.04 10.33
C HIS A 248 -12.73 -8.56 11.61
N THR A 249 -13.81 -7.91 12.05
CA THR A 249 -14.63 -8.42 13.16
C THR A 249 -15.29 -9.76 12.78
N ASN A 250 -15.80 -9.85 11.55
CA ASN A 250 -16.42 -11.06 11.00
C ASN A 250 -15.39 -12.17 10.81
N GLU A 251 -14.19 -11.84 10.33
CA GLU A 251 -13.12 -12.82 10.17
C GLU A 251 -12.67 -13.44 11.49
N ILE A 252 -12.49 -12.62 12.54
CA ILE A 252 -12.21 -13.12 13.89
C ILE A 252 -13.30 -14.09 14.34
N ALA A 253 -14.57 -13.73 14.15
CA ALA A 253 -15.70 -14.57 14.55
C ALA A 253 -15.70 -15.91 13.81
N GLN A 254 -15.49 -15.91 12.49
CA GLN A 254 -15.40 -17.10 11.66
C GLN A 254 -14.26 -18.02 12.09
N ALA A 255 -13.04 -17.48 12.16
CA ALA A 255 -11.85 -18.27 12.43
C ALA A 255 -11.83 -18.80 13.87
N GLU A 256 -12.11 -17.96 14.87
CA GLU A 256 -12.11 -18.39 16.27
C GLU A 256 -13.24 -19.39 16.56
N ALA A 257 -14.42 -19.26 15.92
CA ALA A 257 -15.49 -20.24 16.05
C ALA A 257 -15.15 -21.58 15.36
N CYS A 258 -14.60 -21.54 14.14
CA CYS A 258 -14.23 -22.76 13.42
C CYS A 258 -13.04 -23.49 14.06
N PHE A 259 -11.98 -22.80 14.50
CA PHE A 259 -10.79 -23.46 15.04
C PHE A 259 -10.86 -23.66 16.57
N GLY A 260 -11.64 -22.86 17.29
CA GLY A 260 -11.66 -22.87 18.75
C GLY A 260 -10.38 -22.34 19.39
N LYS A 261 -9.52 -21.65 18.62
CA LYS A 261 -8.28 -21.05 19.08
C LYS A 261 -8.42 -19.53 19.20
N LYS A 262 -8.06 -18.98 20.35
CA LYS A 262 -8.08 -17.54 20.63
C LYS A 262 -6.73 -17.08 21.21
N PRO A 263 -6.16 -15.94 20.77
CA PRO A 263 -6.61 -15.16 19.62
C PRO A 263 -6.27 -15.87 18.30
N TRP A 264 -7.08 -15.72 17.25
CA TRP A 264 -6.72 -16.17 15.90
C TRP A 264 -5.50 -15.39 15.35
N VAL A 265 -5.47 -14.08 15.60
CA VAL A 265 -4.37 -13.18 15.21
C VAL A 265 -3.87 -12.41 16.41
N ARG A 266 -2.55 -12.37 16.61
CA ARG A 266 -1.95 -11.71 17.78
C ARG A 266 -1.90 -10.19 17.66
N PHE A 267 -1.63 -9.65 16.48
CA PHE A 267 -1.53 -8.21 16.21
C PHE A 267 -2.41 -7.78 15.03
N TRP A 268 -3.30 -6.81 15.29
CA TRP A 268 -4.13 -6.19 14.27
C TRP A 268 -3.68 -4.75 14.01
N LEU A 269 -3.18 -4.46 12.81
CA LEU A 269 -2.69 -3.13 12.45
C LEU A 269 -3.58 -2.53 11.35
N HIS A 270 -4.05 -1.31 11.55
CA HIS A 270 -4.91 -0.63 10.58
C HIS A 270 -4.39 0.76 10.21
N ASN A 271 -4.34 1.06 8.91
CA ASN A 271 -4.02 2.40 8.44
C ASN A 271 -5.28 3.28 8.39
N GLU A 272 -5.07 4.58 8.57
CA GLU A 272 -6.10 5.60 8.41
C GLU A 272 -6.30 5.99 6.94
N PHE A 273 -7.40 6.70 6.66
CA PHE A 273 -7.77 7.08 5.30
C PHE A 273 -6.87 8.18 4.70
N LEU A 274 -6.73 8.13 3.37
CA LEU A 274 -6.40 9.31 2.56
C LEU A 274 -7.66 10.17 2.41
N VAL A 275 -7.56 11.46 2.68
CA VAL A 275 -8.67 12.42 2.57
C VAL A 275 -8.28 13.60 1.69
N ASP A 276 -9.25 14.27 1.08
CA ASP A 276 -9.02 15.55 0.42
C ASP A 276 -9.40 16.73 1.36
N LYS A 277 -9.42 17.96 0.83
CA LYS A 277 -9.77 19.17 1.60
C LYS A 277 -11.20 19.14 2.16
N GLU A 278 -12.09 18.35 1.56
CA GLU A 278 -13.49 18.21 1.99
C GLU A 278 -13.65 17.08 3.03
N GLY A 279 -12.55 16.37 3.37
CA GLY A 279 -12.52 15.34 4.39
C GLY A 279 -12.97 13.96 3.91
N LYS A 280 -13.33 13.80 2.64
CA LYS A 280 -13.66 12.52 2.00
C LYS A 280 -13.13 12.53 0.58
N MET A 281 -12.39 11.49 0.18
CA MET A 281 -12.00 11.31 -1.23
C MET A 281 -13.24 11.35 -2.14
N SER A 282 -13.43 12.48 -2.82
CA SER A 282 -14.54 12.69 -3.74
C SER A 282 -14.47 11.71 -4.92
N LYS A 283 -15.47 10.81 -5.00
CA LYS A 283 -15.69 9.90 -6.15
C LYS A 283 -16.42 10.57 -7.33
N SER A 284 -16.85 11.84 -7.19
CA SER A 284 -17.94 12.41 -7.99
C SER A 284 -17.53 13.24 -9.21
N LYS A 285 -16.23 13.37 -9.56
CA LYS A 285 -15.78 14.18 -10.71
C LYS A 285 -15.06 13.38 -11.81
N GLY A 286 -15.59 12.20 -12.16
CA GLY A 286 -15.27 11.49 -13.40
C GLY A 286 -13.95 10.72 -13.43
N ASP A 287 -12.89 11.24 -12.80
CA ASP A 287 -11.65 10.54 -12.55
C ASP A 287 -11.39 10.52 -11.04
N PHE A 288 -11.60 9.38 -10.39
CA PHE A 288 -11.08 9.23 -9.04
C PHE A 288 -9.55 9.17 -9.10
N LEU A 289 -8.91 9.69 -8.06
CA LEU A 289 -7.47 9.91 -8.03
C LEU A 289 -6.69 8.57 -8.03
N ARG A 290 -6.14 8.19 -9.19
CA ARG A 290 -5.32 6.99 -9.44
C ARG A 290 -3.82 7.33 -9.43
N LEU A 291 -2.97 6.31 -9.34
CA LEU A 291 -1.53 6.50 -9.52
C LEU A 291 -1.20 7.05 -10.91
N HIS A 292 -1.89 6.56 -11.94
CA HIS A 292 -1.76 7.03 -13.32
C HIS A 292 -2.04 8.54 -13.46
N THR A 293 -3.00 9.08 -12.71
CA THR A 293 -3.27 10.52 -12.69
C THR A 293 -2.07 11.35 -12.20
N LEU A 294 -1.21 10.79 -11.35
CA LEU A 294 0.05 11.42 -10.95
C LEU A 294 1.07 11.37 -12.09
N LEU A 295 1.18 10.21 -12.76
CA LEU A 295 2.06 10.00 -13.91
C LEU A 295 1.74 10.96 -15.06
N ASP A 296 0.46 11.09 -15.41
CA ASP A 296 -0.02 11.97 -16.48
C ASP A 296 0.31 13.45 -16.21
N ARG A 297 0.52 13.81 -14.94
CA ARG A 297 0.92 15.15 -14.49
C ARG A 297 2.43 15.29 -14.28
N GLY A 298 3.21 14.28 -14.67
CA GLY A 298 4.68 14.31 -14.59
C GLY A 298 5.24 14.09 -13.19
N PHE A 299 4.45 13.58 -12.24
CA PHE A 299 4.95 13.20 -10.93
C PHE A 299 5.56 11.80 -10.96
N ASP A 300 6.69 11.64 -10.25
CA ASP A 300 7.25 10.33 -9.94
C ASP A 300 6.33 9.60 -8.95
N PRO A 301 5.98 8.31 -9.18
CA PRO A 301 5.21 7.51 -8.21
C PRO A 301 5.80 7.53 -6.80
N LEU A 302 7.13 7.57 -6.68
CA LEU A 302 7.81 7.62 -5.39
C LEU A 302 7.63 8.95 -4.67
N ALA A 303 7.17 10.02 -5.35
CA ALA A 303 6.72 11.24 -4.67
C ALA A 303 5.44 10.98 -3.85
N TYR A 304 4.54 10.12 -4.34
CA TYR A 304 3.38 9.68 -3.57
C TYR A 304 3.76 8.76 -2.42
N ARG A 305 4.70 7.82 -2.65
CA ARG A 305 5.29 7.02 -1.57
C ARG A 305 5.88 7.92 -0.50
N TYR A 306 6.68 8.90 -0.89
CA TYR A 306 7.27 9.88 0.02
C TYR A 306 6.18 10.62 0.81
N LEU A 307 5.11 11.08 0.16
CA LEU A 307 3.96 11.70 0.83
C LEU A 307 3.38 10.76 1.91
N CYS A 308 3.20 9.48 1.62
CA CYS A 308 2.73 8.49 2.60
C CYS A 308 3.68 8.39 3.80
N LEU A 309 4.99 8.45 3.59
CA LEU A 309 6.00 8.38 4.66
C LEU A 309 6.02 9.62 5.56
N THR A 310 5.55 10.78 5.07
CA THR A 310 5.51 12.04 5.86
C THR A 310 4.50 12.02 7.01
N THR A 311 3.55 11.10 7.00
CA THR A 311 2.45 11.03 7.97
C THR A 311 2.28 9.61 8.47
N HIS A 312 2.33 9.44 9.79
CA HIS A 312 2.13 8.16 10.46
C HIS A 312 0.91 7.39 9.91
N TYR A 313 1.03 6.07 9.68
CA TYR A 313 0.00 5.28 9.00
C TYR A 313 -1.38 5.35 9.69
N ARG A 314 -1.39 5.44 11.02
CA ARG A 314 -2.59 5.63 11.88
C ARG A 314 -3.17 7.05 11.94
N LYS A 315 -2.69 8.00 11.12
CA LYS A 315 -3.25 9.35 11.01
C LYS A 315 -3.87 9.54 9.64
N ARG A 316 -4.95 10.32 9.53
CA ARG A 316 -5.48 10.73 8.23
C ARG A 316 -4.42 11.49 7.45
N LEU A 317 -4.27 11.16 6.17
CA LEU A 317 -3.33 11.84 5.28
C LEU A 317 -4.14 12.75 4.35
N LEU A 318 -3.84 14.05 4.39
CA LEU A 318 -4.46 15.01 3.49
C LEU A 318 -3.74 14.98 2.14
N PHE A 319 -4.48 14.67 1.08
CA PHE A 319 -4.01 14.79 -0.29
C PHE A 319 -4.31 16.20 -0.84
N THR A 320 -3.27 16.87 -1.31
CA THR A 320 -3.37 18.02 -2.20
C THR A 320 -2.27 17.91 -3.27
N TRP A 321 -2.51 18.54 -4.43
CA TRP A 321 -1.49 18.62 -5.48
C TRP A 321 -0.23 19.33 -4.99
N ASP A 322 -0.37 20.37 -4.17
CA ASP A 322 0.77 21.07 -3.54
C ASP A 322 1.57 20.15 -2.62
N ALA A 323 0.90 19.26 -1.87
CA ALA A 323 1.57 18.31 -0.99
C ALA A 323 2.40 17.29 -1.79
N VAL A 324 1.85 16.74 -2.88
CA VAL A 324 2.60 15.85 -3.79
C VAL A 324 3.76 16.59 -4.44
N ALA A 325 3.56 17.82 -4.91
CA ALA A 325 4.62 18.62 -5.51
C ALA A 325 5.76 18.93 -4.52
N SER A 326 5.43 19.21 -3.26
CA SER A 326 6.43 19.38 -2.20
C SER A 326 7.20 18.09 -1.91
N CYS A 327 6.52 16.94 -1.95
CA CYS A 327 7.15 15.63 -1.80
C CYS A 327 8.04 15.28 -2.99
N GLN A 328 7.64 15.60 -4.22
CA GLN A 328 8.47 15.47 -5.42
C GLN A 328 9.75 16.29 -5.26
N GLN A 329 9.65 17.56 -4.87
CA GLN A 329 10.84 18.39 -4.65
C GLN A 329 11.75 17.82 -3.56
N SER A 330 11.17 17.23 -2.51
CA SER A 330 11.94 16.58 -1.44
C SER A 330 12.67 15.33 -1.93
N LEU A 331 12.01 14.50 -2.73
CA LEU A 331 12.60 13.33 -3.38
C LEU A 331 13.73 13.73 -4.35
N ASP A 332 13.50 14.76 -5.17
CA ASP A 332 14.51 15.29 -6.10
C ASP A 332 15.74 15.81 -5.35
N ARG A 333 15.54 16.49 -4.21
CA ARG A 333 16.64 16.93 -3.34
C ARG A 333 17.42 15.76 -2.74
N LEU A 334 16.75 14.68 -2.30
CA LEU A 334 17.42 13.47 -1.83
C LEU A 334 18.30 12.86 -2.93
N ARG A 335 17.74 12.67 -4.11
CA ARG A 335 18.44 12.14 -5.29
C ARG A 335 19.63 13.00 -5.69
N LYS A 336 19.47 14.33 -5.65
CA LYS A 336 20.58 15.27 -5.88
C LYS A 336 21.70 15.09 -4.86
N LYS A 337 21.38 14.94 -3.57
CA LYS A 337 22.38 14.68 -2.52
C LYS A 337 23.11 13.35 -2.73
N VAL A 338 22.39 12.31 -3.17
CA VAL A 338 23.01 11.02 -3.53
C VAL A 338 24.05 11.19 -4.64
N VAL A 339 23.72 11.94 -5.70
CA VAL A 339 24.66 12.22 -6.80
C VAL A 339 25.86 13.01 -6.31
N GLU A 340 25.63 14.11 -5.58
CA GLU A 340 26.70 14.95 -5.02
C GLU A 340 27.68 14.10 -4.18
N PHE A 341 27.17 13.22 -3.31
CA PHE A 341 28.01 12.35 -2.50
C PHE A 341 28.69 11.25 -3.32
N LYS A 342 28.03 10.66 -4.32
CA LYS A 342 28.65 9.66 -5.22
C LYS A 342 29.82 10.29 -5.99
N GLU A 343 29.68 11.53 -6.44
CA GLU A 343 30.74 12.30 -7.11
C GLU A 343 31.90 12.65 -6.17
N GLU A 344 31.60 13.08 -4.94
CA GLU A 344 32.61 13.37 -3.92
C GLU A 344 33.50 12.14 -3.66
N VAL A 345 32.87 10.99 -3.42
CA VAL A 345 33.56 9.70 -3.20
C VAL A 345 34.41 9.31 -4.41
N ARG A 346 33.87 9.44 -5.64
CA ARG A 346 34.61 9.16 -6.88
C ARG A 346 35.81 10.08 -7.08
N SER A 347 35.72 11.34 -6.64
CA SER A 347 36.80 12.33 -6.76
C SER A 347 37.98 12.10 -5.80
N GLY A 348 37.96 11.02 -5.01
CA GLY A 348 39.01 10.70 -4.02
C GLY A 348 38.90 11.52 -2.72
N ARG A 349 38.02 12.52 -2.67
CA ARG A 349 37.61 13.23 -1.45
C ARG A 349 36.72 12.29 -0.61
N GLY A 350 37.34 11.38 0.14
CA GLY A 350 36.65 10.35 0.93
C GLY A 350 36.99 8.90 0.57
N ALA A 351 38.18 8.64 0.03
CA ALA A 351 38.64 7.32 -0.38
C ALA A 351 38.51 6.24 0.71
N GLY A 352 37.83 5.13 0.41
CA GLY A 352 37.57 3.99 1.30
C GLY A 352 36.11 3.50 1.21
N GLU A 353 35.83 2.32 1.76
CA GLU A 353 34.47 1.80 1.87
C GLU A 353 33.66 2.62 2.89
N GLY A 354 32.39 2.92 2.56
CA GLY A 354 31.49 3.65 3.44
C GLY A 354 31.03 2.79 4.61
N VAL A 355 31.02 3.35 5.82
CA VAL A 355 30.55 2.66 7.02
C VAL A 355 29.25 3.29 7.51
N VAL A 356 28.32 2.45 7.94
CA VAL A 356 27.07 2.90 8.55
C VAL A 356 27.36 3.63 9.86
N VAL A 357 26.85 4.85 9.99
CA VAL A 357 27.07 5.71 11.16
C VAL A 357 26.20 5.25 12.33
N PRO A 358 26.78 4.69 13.42
CA PRO A 358 25.99 4.01 14.45
C PRO A 358 24.99 4.93 15.17
N ALA A 359 25.37 6.19 15.40
CA ALA A 359 24.50 7.16 16.08
C ALA A 359 23.22 7.45 15.27
N TYR A 360 23.34 7.62 13.95
CA TYR A 360 22.18 7.83 13.07
C TYR A 360 21.37 6.56 12.90
N LYS A 361 22.03 5.40 12.78
CA LYS A 361 21.35 4.10 12.73
C LYS A 361 20.44 3.93 13.95
N ARG A 362 20.96 4.20 15.15
CA ARG A 362 20.17 4.12 16.38
C ARG A 362 18.96 5.06 16.39
N LEU A 363 19.13 6.33 15.98
CA LEU A 363 18.01 7.28 15.90
C LEU A 363 16.94 6.84 14.90
N PHE A 364 17.35 6.28 13.77
CA PHE A 364 16.43 5.75 12.77
C PHE A 364 15.69 4.53 13.31
N GLU A 365 16.40 3.60 13.94
CA GLU A 365 15.84 2.42 14.61
C GLU A 365 14.81 2.79 15.68
N GLU A 366 15.13 3.76 16.54
CA GLU A 366 14.21 4.25 17.58
C GLU A 366 12.92 4.80 16.96
N ALA A 367 13.00 5.47 15.80
CA ALA A 367 11.81 5.96 15.11
C ALA A 367 10.99 4.81 14.48
N VAL A 368 11.60 3.96 13.66
CA VAL A 368 10.83 2.92 12.94
C VAL A 368 10.32 1.81 13.87
N ASN A 369 11.01 1.54 14.98
CA ASN A 369 10.57 0.57 15.99
C ASN A 369 9.51 1.12 16.95
N ASP A 370 9.29 2.44 16.98
CA ASP A 370 8.15 3.03 17.68
C ASP A 370 6.94 3.15 16.76
N ASP A 371 6.25 2.03 16.54
CA ASP A 371 4.99 1.95 15.76
C ASP A 371 5.12 2.46 14.32
N LEU A 372 6.24 2.17 13.66
CA LEU A 372 6.51 2.57 12.26
C LEU A 372 6.48 4.09 12.06
N ASN A 373 7.12 4.86 12.95
CA ASN A 373 7.17 6.32 12.85
C ASN A 373 8.08 6.80 11.68
N THR A 374 7.56 6.68 10.46
CA THR A 374 8.26 7.03 9.22
C THR A 374 8.55 8.52 9.09
N SER A 375 7.71 9.39 9.63
CA SER A 375 7.96 10.84 9.60
C SER A 375 9.14 11.23 10.49
N GLY A 376 9.26 10.59 11.66
CA GLY A 376 10.46 10.66 12.51
C GLY A 376 11.69 10.11 11.79
N ALA A 377 11.55 8.97 11.12
CA ALA A 377 12.64 8.36 10.34
C ALA A 377 13.13 9.27 9.19
N LEU A 378 12.23 9.93 8.46
CA LEU A 378 12.57 10.95 7.45
C LEU A 378 13.29 12.16 8.07
N ALA A 379 12.93 12.59 9.28
CA ALA A 379 13.64 13.66 9.96
C ALA A 379 15.10 13.26 10.27
N VAL A 380 15.34 12.00 10.65
CA VAL A 380 16.69 11.45 10.86
C VAL A 380 17.48 11.42 9.55
N VAL A 381 16.86 11.04 8.43
CA VAL A 381 17.49 11.12 7.09
C VAL A 381 17.97 12.54 6.81
N TRP A 382 17.10 13.54 6.92
CA TRP A 382 17.50 14.93 6.63
C TRP A 382 18.52 15.48 7.63
N LYS A 383 18.54 14.97 8.86
CA LYS A 383 19.59 15.30 9.83
C LYS A 383 20.95 14.75 9.37
N LEU A 384 21.00 13.47 8.98
CA LEU A 384 22.22 12.82 8.45
C LEU A 384 22.79 13.58 7.24
N LEU A 385 21.94 13.96 6.28
CA LEU A 385 22.41 14.62 5.05
C LEU A 385 22.96 16.03 5.27
N ARG A 386 22.59 16.68 6.38
CA ARG A 386 23.06 18.02 6.77
C ARG A 386 24.26 17.99 7.70
N ASP A 387 24.65 16.81 8.20
CA ASP A 387 25.79 16.67 9.08
C ASP A 387 27.08 16.63 8.26
N GLU A 388 27.73 17.79 8.14
CA GLU A 388 28.97 17.95 7.38
C GLU A 388 30.19 17.34 8.09
N SER A 389 30.06 16.97 9.37
CA SER A 389 31.13 16.27 10.08
C SER A 389 31.30 14.82 9.62
N ILE A 390 30.30 14.26 8.92
CA ILE A 390 30.30 12.88 8.44
C ILE A 390 30.77 12.84 6.98
N PRO A 391 31.78 12.02 6.63
CA PRO A 391 32.21 11.82 5.26
C PRO A 391 31.05 11.41 4.32
N ALA A 392 31.08 11.87 3.06
CA ALA A 392 30.05 11.54 2.08
C ALA A 392 29.81 10.03 1.90
N ARG A 393 30.87 9.21 1.92
CA ARG A 393 30.78 7.74 1.84
C ARG A 393 29.94 7.12 2.97
N ASP A 394 30.07 7.64 4.19
CA ASP A 394 29.41 7.09 5.38
C ASP A 394 27.95 7.58 5.42
N ARG A 395 27.70 8.82 4.98
CA ARG A 395 26.33 9.33 4.74
C ARG A 395 25.60 8.50 3.70
N LEU A 396 26.27 8.13 2.59
CA LEU A 396 25.68 7.25 1.57
C LEU A 396 25.38 5.85 2.09
N ALA A 397 26.35 5.18 2.71
CA ALA A 397 26.15 3.83 3.25
C ALA A 397 25.00 3.81 4.27
N THR A 398 24.94 4.81 5.15
CA THR A 398 23.85 4.95 6.13
C THR A 398 22.51 5.25 5.47
N LEU A 399 22.48 6.13 4.46
CA LEU A 399 21.26 6.47 3.74
C LEU A 399 20.69 5.26 2.98
N PHE A 400 21.52 4.47 2.31
CA PHE A 400 21.07 3.28 1.59
C PHE A 400 20.54 2.21 2.55
N LEU A 401 21.17 2.08 3.71
CA LEU A 401 20.62 1.26 4.77
C LEU A 401 19.22 1.77 5.17
N PHE A 402 19.02 3.07 5.43
CA PHE A 402 17.69 3.61 5.74
C PHE A 402 16.67 3.40 4.62
N ASP A 403 17.13 3.50 3.38
CA ASP A 403 16.28 3.32 2.20
C ASP A 403 15.77 1.88 2.04
N SER A 404 16.44 0.89 2.65
CA SER A 404 15.90 -0.48 2.72
C SER A 404 14.53 -0.56 3.42
N VAL A 405 14.25 0.38 4.33
CA VAL A 405 12.95 0.56 5.00
C VAL A 405 12.06 1.57 4.27
N LEU A 406 12.62 2.70 3.86
CA LEU A 406 11.82 3.77 3.24
C LEU A 406 11.36 3.42 1.82
N GLY A 407 12.12 2.61 1.07
CA GLY A 407 11.77 2.15 -0.27
C GLY A 407 11.72 3.27 -1.32
N LEU A 408 12.57 4.29 -1.23
CA LEU A 408 12.63 5.39 -2.19
C LEU A 408 13.58 5.09 -3.38
N GLY A 409 14.23 3.93 -3.40
CA GLY A 409 15.02 3.44 -4.53
C GLY A 409 16.29 4.27 -4.77
N LEU A 410 16.85 4.87 -3.73
CA LEU A 410 17.92 5.87 -3.83
C LEU A 410 19.25 5.29 -4.29
N GLU A 411 19.56 4.04 -3.92
CA GLU A 411 20.81 3.39 -4.29
C GLU A 411 20.87 3.10 -5.79
N ALA A 412 19.81 2.47 -6.30
CA ALA A 412 19.61 2.13 -7.71
C ALA A 412 19.23 3.33 -8.57
N TRP A 413 18.88 4.47 -7.98
CA TRP A 413 18.58 5.67 -8.74
C TRP A 413 19.85 6.21 -9.39
N GLU A 414 19.80 6.27 -10.71
CA GLU A 414 20.77 6.97 -11.52
C GLU A 414 20.10 8.20 -12.12
N ARG A 415 20.84 9.30 -12.14
CA ARG A 415 20.41 10.46 -12.89
C ARG A 415 20.30 10.02 -14.34
N GLU A 416 19.12 10.18 -14.94
CA GLU A 416 18.99 10.03 -16.38
C GLU A 416 20.04 10.95 -17.01
N GLU A 417 21.07 10.36 -17.62
CA GLU A 417 22.06 11.12 -18.36
C GLU A 417 21.30 11.78 -19.48
N VAL A 418 21.10 13.09 -19.33
CA VAL A 418 20.66 13.94 -20.41
C VAL A 418 21.79 13.90 -21.43
N ARG A 419 21.72 12.95 -22.36
CA ARG A 419 22.62 12.91 -23.52
C ARG A 419 22.35 14.15 -24.33
N VAL A 420 23.18 15.16 -24.09
CA VAL A 420 23.21 16.37 -24.90
C VAL A 420 23.75 15.95 -26.26
N PRO A 421 22.96 16.05 -27.35
CA PRO A 421 23.45 15.75 -28.69
C PRO A 421 24.67 16.61 -29.01
N ASP A 422 25.62 16.11 -29.80
CA ASP A 422 26.85 16.86 -30.10
C ASP A 422 26.54 18.20 -30.80
N GLU A 423 25.44 18.28 -31.54
CA GLU A 423 24.90 19.52 -32.10
C GLU A 423 24.58 20.57 -31.02
N VAL A 424 23.98 20.14 -29.90
CA VAL A 424 23.65 21.04 -28.79
C VAL A 424 24.91 21.45 -28.01
N LYS A 425 25.91 20.56 -27.91
CA LYS A 425 27.23 20.92 -27.33
C LYS A 425 27.95 21.97 -28.18
N ALA A 426 27.96 21.79 -29.51
CA ALA A 426 28.54 22.76 -30.44
C ALA A 426 27.85 24.13 -30.34
N LEU A 427 26.52 24.17 -30.28
CA LEU A 427 25.76 25.40 -30.07
C LEU A 427 26.10 26.08 -28.73
N LEU A 428 26.41 25.31 -27.69
CA LEU A 428 26.79 25.82 -26.38
C LEU A 428 28.20 26.45 -26.40
N GLU A 429 29.15 25.83 -27.10
CA GLU A 429 30.50 26.34 -27.31
C GLU A 429 30.48 27.63 -28.16
N GLU A 430 29.72 27.65 -29.25
CA GLU A 430 29.52 28.85 -30.08
C GLU A 430 28.89 29.98 -29.25
N ARG A 431 27.93 29.66 -28.38
CA ARG A 431 27.32 30.64 -27.47
C ARG A 431 28.35 31.18 -26.49
N ASP A 432 29.26 30.34 -25.99
CA ASP A 432 30.33 30.76 -25.09
C ASP A 432 31.26 31.76 -25.76
N ALA A 433 31.67 31.46 -27.00
CA ALA A 433 32.48 32.35 -27.82
C ALA A 433 31.78 33.69 -28.07
N ALA A 434 30.48 33.66 -28.43
CA ALA A 434 29.68 34.87 -28.65
C ALA A 434 29.60 35.74 -27.38
N ARG A 435 29.39 35.13 -26.21
CA ARG A 435 29.38 35.85 -24.93
C ARG A 435 30.73 36.46 -24.59
N LYS A 436 31.83 35.73 -24.80
CA LYS A 436 33.20 36.23 -24.59
C LYS A 436 33.51 37.42 -25.51
N ALA A 437 33.01 37.38 -26.75
CA ALA A 437 33.10 38.48 -27.71
C ALA A 437 32.10 39.61 -27.45
N LYS A 438 31.24 39.51 -26.42
CA LYS A 438 30.14 40.44 -26.10
C LYS A 438 29.09 40.59 -27.23
N ASP A 439 28.96 39.60 -28.11
CA ASP A 439 27.89 39.52 -29.09
C ASP A 439 26.63 38.89 -28.46
N TRP A 440 25.87 39.73 -27.77
CA TRP A 440 24.66 39.31 -27.06
C TRP A 440 23.55 38.85 -28.01
N LYS A 441 23.47 39.44 -29.21
CA LYS A 441 22.44 39.10 -30.20
C LYS A 441 22.64 37.69 -30.73
N LEU A 442 23.88 37.31 -31.02
CA LEU A 442 24.22 35.94 -31.42
C LEU A 442 24.04 34.96 -30.25
N ALA A 443 24.46 35.32 -29.04
CA ALA A 443 24.31 34.48 -27.86
C ALA A 443 22.84 34.14 -27.55
N ASP A 444 21.92 35.11 -27.70
CA ASP A 444 20.49 34.90 -27.51
C ASP A 444 19.87 34.05 -28.62
N SER A 445 20.28 34.26 -29.88
CA SER A 445 19.87 33.42 -31.01
C SER A 445 20.27 31.95 -30.81
N LEU A 446 21.50 31.70 -30.35
CA LEU A 446 22.00 30.36 -30.03
C LEU A 446 21.27 29.74 -28.84
N ARG A 447 20.94 30.54 -27.81
CA ARG A 447 20.11 30.09 -26.68
C ARG A 447 18.74 29.60 -27.13
N GLU A 448 18.10 30.32 -28.05
CA GLU A 448 16.80 29.91 -28.60
C GLU A 448 16.89 28.65 -29.48
N LYS A 449 17.98 28.48 -30.24
CA LYS A 449 18.23 27.23 -30.97
C LYS A 449 18.34 26.03 -30.01
N ILE A 450 19.12 26.17 -28.94
CA ILE A 450 19.26 25.15 -27.89
C ILE A 450 17.89 24.85 -27.25
N ARG A 451 17.09 25.89 -26.97
CA ARG A 451 15.71 25.78 -26.46
C ARG A 451 14.78 25.00 -27.38
N ARG A 452 14.87 25.22 -28.69
CA ARG A 452 14.07 24.50 -29.70
C ARG A 452 14.47 23.04 -29.83
N SER A 453 15.75 22.72 -29.61
CA SER A 453 16.24 21.33 -29.54
C SER A 453 15.85 20.59 -28.26
N GLY A 454 15.06 21.22 -27.38
CA GLY A 454 14.56 20.59 -26.15
C GLY A 454 15.48 20.73 -24.95
N PHE A 455 16.38 21.72 -24.93
CA PHE A 455 17.33 21.97 -23.84
C PHE A 455 17.28 23.42 -23.37
N GLU A 456 17.41 23.67 -22.08
CA GLU A 456 17.44 25.02 -21.51
C GLU A 456 18.85 25.36 -21.02
N VAL A 457 19.36 26.53 -21.39
CA VAL A 457 20.69 27.00 -20.95
C VAL A 457 20.61 27.65 -19.58
N VAL A 458 21.42 27.15 -18.65
CA VAL A 458 21.61 27.65 -17.30
C VAL A 458 23.02 28.22 -17.18
N ASP A 459 23.13 29.51 -16.89
CA ASP A 459 24.41 30.17 -16.66
C ASP A 459 24.75 30.11 -15.16
N THR A 460 25.96 29.65 -14.84
CA THR A 460 26.48 29.56 -13.46
C THR A 460 27.81 30.31 -13.34
N PRO A 461 28.28 30.65 -12.12
CA PRO A 461 29.60 31.25 -11.93
C PRO A 461 30.76 30.41 -12.49
N GLN A 462 30.56 29.09 -12.65
CA GLN A 462 31.54 28.14 -13.18
C GLN A 462 31.44 27.95 -14.71
N GLY A 463 30.49 28.60 -15.38
CA GLY A 463 30.24 28.46 -16.81
C GLY A 463 28.77 28.16 -17.15
N GLN A 464 28.48 27.92 -18.42
CA GLN A 464 27.15 27.55 -18.90
C GLN A 464 26.96 26.03 -18.91
N ARG A 465 25.75 25.58 -18.60
CA ARG A 465 25.31 24.18 -18.72
C ARG A 465 23.94 24.11 -19.35
N VAL A 466 23.55 22.94 -19.85
CA VAL A 466 22.20 22.69 -20.37
C VAL A 466 21.45 21.67 -19.51
N GLU A 467 20.14 21.87 -19.40
CA GLU A 467 19.21 20.95 -18.75
C GLU A 467 18.12 20.57 -19.77
N LYS A 468 17.62 19.33 -19.74
CA LYS A 468 16.52 18.93 -20.65
C LYS A 468 15.30 19.78 -20.32
N LYS A 469 14.70 20.41 -21.34
CA LYS A 469 13.50 21.23 -21.19
C LYS A 469 12.39 20.34 -20.66
N LYS A 470 11.86 20.66 -19.48
CA LYS A 470 10.67 19.98 -18.94
C LYS A 470 9.48 20.30 -19.87
N ALA A 471 8.72 19.27 -20.24
CA ALA A 471 7.59 19.37 -21.16
C ALA A 471 6.51 20.33 -20.64
#